data_AF-S7SYG8-F1
#
_entry.id   AF-S7SYG8-F1
#
_cell.length_a   1.000
_cell.length_b   1.000
_cell.length_c   1.000
_cell.angle_alpha   90.00
_cell.angle_beta   90.00
_cell.angle_gamma   90.00
#
_symmetry.space_group_name_H-M   'P 1'
#
loop_
_entity.id
_entity.type
_entity.pdbx_description
1 polymer ?
#
loop_
_entity_poly.entity_id
_entity_poly.type
_entity_poly.pdbx_seq_one_letter_code
_entity_poly.pdbx_strand_id
1 'polypeptide(L)' 'MLLVDFSQSSLCCLEYLEQIQPDVVMSLGLAAERTKITSERVAINCQDGGPDNRGMRVQDELIVEEGPGAYFSALLC' A
#
# COMPACT_ATOMS: atom_id res chain seq x y z
N MET A 1 1.80 -10.03 8.86
CA MET A 1 0.45 -9.46 8.66
C MET A 1 0.54 -7.99 8.99
N LEU A 2 0.09 -7.11 8.11
CA LEU A 2 0.22 -5.66 8.30
C LEU A 2 -0.99 -5.09 9.03
N LEU A 3 -0.79 -3.94 9.68
CA LEU A 3 -1.86 -3.16 10.29
C LEU A 3 -2.68 -2.45 9.20
N VAL A 4 -3.98 -2.27 9.44
CA VAL A 4 -4.83 -1.39 8.63
C VAL A 4 -4.79 -0.01 9.26
N ASP A 5 -3.68 0.67 9.06
CA ASP A 5 -3.36 1.99 9.61
C ASP A 5 -2.47 2.76 8.63
N PHE A 6 -2.74 4.05 8.48
CA PHE A 6 -2.06 4.92 7.52
C PHE A 6 -0.61 5.25 7.89
N SER A 7 -0.25 5.21 9.18
CA SER A 7 1.02 5.71 9.70
C SER A 7 2.08 4.61 9.92
N GLN A 8 1.66 3.39 10.24
CA GLN A 8 2.55 2.31 10.69
C GLN A 8 2.66 1.16 9.70
N SER A 9 1.67 0.97 8.81
CA SER A 9 1.65 -0.18 7.92
C SER A 9 2.87 -0.25 7.00
N SER A 10 3.26 0.90 6.43
CA SER A 10 4.43 1.04 5.58
C SER A 10 5.74 0.78 6.34
N LEU A 11 5.88 1.32 7.55
CA LEU A 11 7.06 1.11 8.40
C LEU A 11 7.25 -0.36 8.75
N CYS A 12 6.19 -1.04 9.18
CA CYS A 12 6.23 -2.47 9.49
C CYS A 12 6.54 -3.32 8.25
N CYS A 13 6.04 -2.92 7.08
CA CYS A 13 6.38 -3.57 5.81
C CYS A 13 7.88 -3.44 5.51
N LEU A 14 8.45 -2.23 5.63
CA LEU A 14 9.88 -1.98 5.39
C LEU A 14 10.76 -2.81 6.35
N GLU A 15 10.40 -2.91 7.62
CA GLU A 15 11.11 -3.76 8.59
C GLU A 15 11.13 -5.23 8.15
N TYR A 16 10.01 -5.76 7.64
CA TYR A 16 9.98 -7.13 7.12
C TYR A 16 10.81 -7.30 5.85
N LEU A 17 10.79 -6.33 4.94
CA LEU A 17 11.59 -6.36 3.72
C LEU A 17 13.09 -6.36 4.05
N GLU A 18 13.50 -5.55 5.03
CA GLU A 18 14.88 -5.52 5.51
C GLU A 18 15.32 -6.86 6.10
N GLN A 19 14.46 -7.50 6.91
CA GLN A 19 14.79 -8.78 7.56
C GLN A 19 14.81 -9.97 6.60
N ILE A 20 13.86 -10.03 5.66
CA ILE A 20 13.66 -11.19 4.79
C ILE A 20 14.50 -11.10 3.53
N GLN A 21 14.82 -9.88 3.05
CA GLN A 21 15.50 -9.62 1.77
C GLN A 21 14.88 -10.43 0.61
N PRO A 22 13.56 -10.32 0.36
CA PRO A 22 12.90 -11.13 -0.65
C PRO A 22 13.26 -10.70 -2.07
N ASP A 23 13.35 -11.65 -3.00
CA ASP A 23 13.50 -11.36 -4.43
C ASP A 23 12.22 -10.74 -5.03
N VAL A 24 11.05 -11.05 -4.47
CA VAL A 24 9.74 -10.60 -4.95
C VAL A 24 8.81 -10.30 -3.77
N VAL A 25 8.07 -9.20 -3.88
CA VAL A 25 7.08 -8.76 -2.89
C VAL A 25 5.69 -8.76 -3.51
N MET A 26 4.73 -9.38 -2.82
CA MET A 26 3.32 -9.36 -3.21
C MET A 26 2.48 -8.91 -2.02
N SER A 27 1.85 -7.74 -2.14
CA SER A 27 0.88 -7.25 -1.15
C SER A 27 -0.53 -7.67 -1.55
N LEU A 28 -1.29 -8.24 -0.61
CA LEU A 28 -2.65 -8.70 -0.81
C LEU A 28 -3.60 -7.92 0.08
N GLY A 29 -4.72 -7.48 -0.48
CA GLY A 29 -5.76 -6.74 0.24
C GLY A 29 -7.15 -7.23 -0.13
N LEU A 30 -8.13 -6.99 0.76
CA LEU A 30 -9.53 -7.31 0.51
C LEU A 30 -10.20 -6.17 -0.27
N ALA A 31 -10.78 -6.51 -1.42
CA ALA A 31 -11.72 -5.65 -2.13
C ALA A 31 -13.09 -6.33 -2.10
N ALA A 32 -13.90 -6.02 -1.08
CA ALA A 32 -15.10 -6.79 -0.71
C ALA A 32 -16.14 -6.94 -1.84
N GLU A 33 -16.18 -6.00 -2.77
CA GLU A 33 -17.15 -6.00 -3.87
C GLU A 33 -16.66 -6.74 -5.13
N ARG A 34 -15.38 -7.14 -5.20
CA ARG A 34 -14.81 -7.81 -6.38
C ARG A 34 -15.08 -9.32 -6.33
N THR A 35 -15.50 -9.89 -7.47
CA THR A 35 -15.80 -11.33 -7.61
C THR A 35 -14.64 -12.14 -8.19
N LYS A 36 -13.52 -11.49 -8.50
CA LYS A 36 -12.33 -12.09 -9.11
C LYS A 36 -11.08 -11.49 -8.50
N ILE A 37 -9.98 -12.24 -8.60
CA ILE A 37 -8.64 -11.74 -8.30
C ILE A 37 -8.27 -10.72 -9.38
N THR A 38 -7.75 -9.57 -8.94
CA THR A 38 -7.31 -8.48 -9.79
C THR A 38 -5.92 -8.05 -9.35
N SER A 39 -4.98 -7.98 -10.27
CA SER A 39 -3.67 -7.36 -10.00
C SER A 39 -3.81 -5.84 -10.13
N GLU A 40 -3.27 -5.11 -9.16
CA GLU A 40 -3.09 -3.68 -9.29
C GLU A 40 -1.90 -3.41 -10.23
N ARG A 41 -2.08 -2.48 -11.18
CA ARG A 41 -1.07 -2.15 -12.20
C ARG A 41 -0.25 -0.91 -11.85
N VAL A 42 -0.82 -0.01 -11.06
CA VAL A 42 -0.25 1.30 -10.71
C VAL A 42 -0.55 1.59 -9.25
N ALA A 43 0.46 2.03 -8.52
CA ALA A 43 0.31 2.68 -7.21
C ALA A 43 0.50 4.18 -7.40
N ILE A 44 -0.46 4.98 -6.92
CA ILE A 44 -0.45 6.45 -7.05
C ILE A 44 0.12 7.04 -5.75
N ASN A 45 0.97 8.07 -5.86
CA ASN A 45 1.48 8.82 -4.71
C ASN A 45 0.42 9.81 -4.20
N CYS A 46 -0.70 9.28 -3.74
CA CYS A 46 -1.79 10.03 -3.12
C CYS A 46 -2.42 9.16 -2.05
N GLN A 47 -2.60 9.74 -0.88
CA GLN A 47 -3.25 9.14 0.26
C GLN A 47 -4.58 9.84 0.50
N ASP A 48 -5.65 9.10 0.22
CA ASP A 48 -7.01 9.55 0.45
C ASP A 48 -7.84 8.35 0.93
N GLY A 49 -8.51 8.51 2.07
CA GLY A 49 -9.35 7.46 2.61
C GLY A 49 -10.11 7.84 3.87
N GLY A 50 -11.17 7.05 4.11
CA GLY A 50 -11.93 7.09 5.35
C GLY A 50 -11.10 6.68 6.58
N PRO A 51 -11.73 6.62 7.76
CA PRO A 51 -11.02 6.33 9.01
C PRO A 51 -10.44 4.92 8.97
N ASP A 52 -9.15 4.81 9.27
CA ASP A 52 -8.49 3.52 9.47
C ASP A 52 -8.87 2.86 10.81
N ASN A 53 -8.25 1.74 11.17
CA ASN A 53 -8.54 1.05 12.43
C ASN A 53 -8.14 1.83 13.69
N ARG A 54 -7.42 2.95 13.55
CA ARG A 54 -7.08 3.87 14.63
C ARG A 54 -7.89 5.17 14.57
N GLY A 55 -8.81 5.30 13.62
CA GLY A 55 -9.66 6.47 13.44
C GLY A 55 -8.98 7.62 12.69
N MET A 56 -7.76 7.42 12.16
CA MET A 56 -7.06 8.42 11.37
C MET A 56 -7.71 8.54 10.00
N ARG A 57 -7.94 9.77 9.56
CA ARG A 57 -8.45 10.10 8.23
C ARG A 57 -7.40 10.93 7.51
N VAL A 58 -7.25 10.69 6.22
CA VAL A 58 -6.29 11.40 5.36
C VAL A 58 -7.03 11.78 4.09
N GLN A 59 -6.80 13.00 3.59
CA GLN A 59 -7.48 13.53 2.43
C GLN A 59 -6.51 14.29 1.54
N ASP A 60 -6.33 13.83 0.30
CA ASP A 60 -5.54 14.47 -0.74
C ASP A 60 -4.07 14.78 -0.35
N GLU A 61 -3.47 13.93 0.50
CA GLU A 61 -2.08 14.10 0.94
C GLU A 61 -1.11 13.26 0.09
N LEU A 62 0.14 13.71 -0.05
CA LEU A 62 1.18 12.90 -0.69
C LEU A 62 1.63 11.79 0.26
N ILE A 63 1.82 10.57 -0.24
CA ILE A 63 2.39 9.46 0.55
C ILE A 63 3.88 9.73 0.81
N VAL A 64 4.60 10.23 -0.21
CA VAL A 64 6.00 10.65 -0.12
C VAL A 64 6.14 12.02 -0.78
N GLU A 65 6.51 13.06 -0.03
CA GLU A 65 6.55 14.45 -0.50
C GLU A 65 7.37 14.63 -1.79
N GLU A 66 8.58 14.04 -1.84
CA GLU A 66 9.50 14.12 -2.99
C GLU A 66 9.43 12.87 -3.90
N GLY A 67 8.36 12.08 -3.78
CA GLY A 67 8.16 10.86 -4.56
C GLY A 67 7.57 11.15 -5.96
N PRO A 68 7.79 10.26 -6.96
CA PRO A 68 7.12 10.38 -8.25
C PRO A 68 5.60 10.24 -8.07
N GLY A 69 4.83 10.78 -9.01
CA GLY A 69 3.36 10.75 -8.93
C GLY A 69 2.75 9.33 -8.93
N ALA A 70 3.47 8.34 -9.46
CA ALA A 70 3.03 6.95 -9.45
C ALA A 70 4.20 5.98 -9.71
N TYR A 71 3.98 4.71 -9.33
CA TYR A 71 4.83 3.57 -9.68
C TYR A 71 4.01 2.51 -10.41
N PHE A 72 4.56 1.94 -11.49
CA PHE A 72 3.98 0.76 -12.11
C PHE A 72 4.43 -0.50 -11.36
N SER A 73 3.54 -1.49 -11.28
CA SER A 73 3.90 -2.81 -10.76
C SER A 73 5.00 -3.43 -11.63
N ALA A 74 6.03 -3.98 -10.99
CA ALA A 74 7.06 -4.77 -11.67
C ALA A 74 6.64 -6.24 -11.86
N LEU A 75 5.52 -6.66 -11.26
CA LEU A 75 4.93 -7.97 -11.54
C LEU A 75 4.24 -7.92 -12.90
N LEU A 76 4.55 -8.89 -13.76
CA LEU A 76 3.82 -9.08 -15.01
C LEU A 76 2.35 -9.35 -14.69
N CYS A 77 1.49 -8.41 -15.10
CA CYS A 77 0.03 -8.54 -15.03
C CYS A 77 -0.55 -9.08 -16.35
#